data_AF-A0AAD5UCP8-F1
#
_entry.id   AF-A0AAD5UCP8-F1
#
_cell.length_a   1.000
_cell.length_b   1.000
_cell.length_c   1.000
_cell.angle_alpha   90.00
_cell.angle_beta   90.00
_cell.angle_gamma   90.00
#
_symmetry.space_group_name_H-M   'P 1'
#
loop_
_entity.id
_entity.type
_entity.pdbx_description
1 polymer ?
#
loop_
_entity_poly.entity_id
_entity_poly.type
_entity_poly.pdbx_seq_one_letter_code
_entity_poly.pdbx_strand_id
1 'polypeptide(L)'
;MSDGRKQSGQYKDTLALHCGHLLLATVARMSVESILNSEKGFAIFQKKMKYPSNVKVLEQSNQLLAAMTVIRNAKTDREDFIFYADRIIRMLVEEALAFLPFVEKTVETNAGSTYFGLAPTGKICGVSIMRAGEAMEQGLRESCNGVRIGKILIQRDEATALPKLFYSKLPPDVASRTVLLLDPMLATGGSAIKAVQVLLDHGVVEENIV
;
A
#
# COMPACT_ATOMS: atom_id res chain seq x y z
N MET A 1 2.25 -32.10 -7.86
CA MET A 1 3.10 -30.93 -8.18
C MET A 1 2.74 -30.44 -9.58
N SER A 2 1.69 -29.61 -9.72
CA SER A 2 1.36 -28.93 -10.99
C SER A 2 0.15 -28.01 -10.82
N ASP A 3 0.27 -26.91 -10.06
CA ASP A 3 -0.77 -25.86 -10.08
C ASP A 3 -0.28 -24.43 -9.79
N GLY A 4 1.03 -24.16 -9.95
CA GLY A 4 1.62 -22.84 -9.67
C GLY A 4 1.67 -21.88 -10.87
N ARG A 5 1.31 -22.32 -12.08
CA ARG A 5 1.51 -21.54 -13.33
C ARG A 5 0.30 -20.76 -13.82
N LYS A 6 -0.91 -21.02 -13.30
CA LYS A 6 -2.13 -20.31 -13.76
C LYS A 6 -2.41 -18.99 -13.04
N GLN A 7 -1.84 -18.75 -11.85
CA GLN A 7 -2.03 -17.49 -11.12
C GLN A 7 -1.18 -16.32 -11.63
N SER A 8 -0.07 -16.58 -12.35
CA SER A 8 0.88 -15.54 -12.77
C SER A 8 0.45 -14.70 -13.98
N GLY A 9 -0.47 -15.20 -14.81
CA GLY A 9 -1.03 -14.48 -15.96
C GLY A 9 -1.98 -13.34 -15.53
N GLN A 10 -2.77 -13.57 -14.48
CA GLN A 10 -3.73 -12.59 -13.98
C GLN A 10 -3.06 -11.34 -13.37
N TYR A 11 -1.82 -11.43 -12.89
CA TYR A 11 -1.17 -10.31 -12.19
C TYR A 11 -0.88 -9.12 -13.12
N LYS A 12 -0.41 -9.41 -14.36
CA LYS A 12 -0.08 -8.36 -15.34
C LYS A 12 -1.35 -7.75 -15.93
N ASP A 13 -2.35 -8.56 -16.24
CA ASP A 13 -3.58 -8.10 -16.90
C ASP A 13 -4.55 -7.38 -15.96
N THR A 14 -4.39 -7.51 -14.64
CA THR A 14 -5.25 -6.78 -13.69
C THR A 14 -4.68 -5.43 -13.29
N LEU A 15 -3.36 -5.33 -13.21
CA LEU A 15 -2.68 -4.08 -12.90
C LEU A 15 -2.48 -3.23 -14.17
N ALA A 16 -2.17 -3.85 -15.32
CA ALA A 16 -1.92 -3.10 -16.56
C ALA A 16 -3.19 -2.55 -17.24
N LEU A 17 -4.36 -3.14 -17.02
CA LEU A 17 -5.55 -2.77 -17.79
C LEU A 17 -6.32 -1.55 -17.25
N HIS A 18 -5.96 -1.01 -16.07
CA HIS A 18 -6.53 0.25 -15.55
C HIS A 18 -5.49 1.21 -14.91
N CYS A 19 -4.18 0.93 -15.01
CA CYS A 19 -3.10 1.80 -14.50
C CYS A 19 -2.84 3.07 -15.34
N GLY A 20 -3.87 3.62 -15.99
CA GLY A 20 -3.73 4.79 -16.87
C GLY A 20 -3.73 6.13 -16.14
N HIS A 21 -4.37 6.26 -14.98
CA HIS A 21 -4.49 7.50 -14.20
C HIS A 21 -4.78 7.13 -12.75
N LEU A 22 -4.20 7.85 -11.78
CA LEU A 22 -4.41 7.77 -10.31
C LEU A 22 -3.35 7.05 -9.46
N LEU A 23 -2.09 7.31 -9.78
CA LEU A 23 -1.01 7.33 -8.77
C LEU A 23 -0.24 8.64 -8.76
N LEU A 24 -0.81 9.70 -9.33
CA LEU A 24 -0.29 11.05 -9.25
C LEU A 24 -1.43 12.06 -9.24
N ALA A 25 -1.40 12.99 -8.29
CA ALA A 25 -1.97 14.29 -8.51
C ALA A 25 -1.42 14.87 -9.84
N THR A 26 -2.32 15.37 -10.67
CA THR A 26 -2.22 16.23 -11.86
C THR A 26 -0.82 16.77 -12.24
N VAL A 27 -0.42 16.65 -13.53
CA VAL A 27 -0.28 17.76 -14.51
C VAL A 27 0.45 17.33 -15.80
N ALA A 28 -0.27 17.57 -16.91
CA ALA A 28 0.11 18.04 -18.24
C ALA A 28 1.32 17.47 -19.02
N ARG A 29 0.97 17.10 -20.26
CA ARG A 29 1.79 16.95 -21.47
C ARG A 29 2.69 18.19 -21.68
N MET A 30 4.02 18.05 -21.61
CA MET A 30 4.96 19.06 -22.13
C MET A 30 6.30 18.41 -22.52
N SER A 31 6.91 18.99 -23.55
CA SER A 31 7.98 18.50 -24.42
C SER A 31 9.33 18.22 -23.73
N VAL A 32 10.07 17.26 -24.30
CA VAL A 32 11.31 16.64 -23.80
C VAL A 32 12.51 17.61 -23.60
N GLU A 33 12.44 18.85 -24.05
CA GLU A 33 13.60 19.77 -24.04
C GLU A 33 13.83 20.54 -22.72
N SER A 34 12.92 20.47 -21.74
CA SER A 34 13.04 21.24 -20.50
C SER A 34 13.80 20.55 -19.34
N ILE A 35 14.24 19.30 -19.54
CA ILE A 35 14.86 18.47 -18.48
C ILE A 35 16.32 18.85 -18.18
N LEU A 36 17.02 19.54 -19.10
CA LEU A 36 18.47 19.75 -18.99
C LEU A 36 18.92 21.02 -18.27
N ASN A 37 18.03 21.95 -17.89
CA ASN A 37 18.46 23.12 -17.13
C ASN A 37 18.19 22.95 -15.63
N SER A 38 19.30 22.92 -14.91
CA SER A 38 19.48 22.72 -13.47
C SER A 38 18.53 23.56 -12.60
N GLU A 39 18.25 23.02 -11.41
CA GLU A 39 17.53 23.63 -10.28
C GLU A 39 15.99 23.67 -10.36
N LYS A 40 15.36 23.70 -11.54
CA LYS A 40 13.88 23.77 -11.61
C LYS A 40 13.16 22.42 -11.47
N GLY A 41 13.80 21.30 -11.84
CA GLY A 41 13.18 19.97 -11.77
C GLY A 41 12.89 19.49 -10.33
N PHE A 42 13.73 19.86 -9.38
CA PHE A 42 13.57 19.49 -7.97
C PHE A 42 12.46 20.31 -7.27
N ALA A 43 12.31 21.58 -7.68
CA ALA A 43 11.33 22.50 -7.10
C ALA A 43 9.87 22.19 -7.52
N ILE A 44 9.65 21.49 -8.65
CA ILE A 44 8.29 21.14 -9.12
C ILE A 44 7.65 20.06 -8.23
N PHE A 45 8.44 19.15 -7.65
CA PHE A 45 7.93 18.05 -6.82
C PHE A 45 7.66 18.43 -5.36
N GLN A 46 8.19 19.56 -4.89
CA GLN A 46 7.95 20.08 -3.54
C GLN A 46 6.85 21.15 -3.48
N LYS A 47 5.84 21.10 -4.36
CA LYS A 47 4.65 21.90 -4.09
C LYS A 47 4.05 21.34 -2.79
N LYS A 48 4.13 22.12 -1.69
CA LYS A 48 3.53 21.81 -0.38
C LYS A 48 2.02 21.66 -0.55
N MET A 49 1.60 20.49 -1.03
CA MET A 49 0.22 20.04 -0.98
C MET A 49 -0.12 19.88 0.49
N LYS A 50 -1.15 20.59 0.94
CA LYS A 50 -1.62 20.47 2.31
C LYS A 50 -2.48 19.20 2.39
N TYR A 51 -1.88 18.13 2.88
CA TYR A 51 -2.61 16.90 3.16
C TYR A 51 -3.38 17.01 4.48
N PRO A 52 -4.48 16.27 4.64
CA PRO A 52 -5.11 16.06 5.94
C PRO A 52 -4.12 15.52 6.97
N SER A 53 -4.38 15.75 8.27
CA SER A 53 -3.49 15.32 9.35
C SER A 53 -3.35 13.80 9.49
N ASN A 54 -4.32 13.04 8.99
CA ASN A 54 -4.34 11.58 8.96
C ASN A 54 -3.71 10.99 7.68
N VAL A 55 -3.00 11.80 6.88
CA VAL A 55 -2.30 11.33 5.68
C VAL A 55 -0.79 11.50 5.89
N LYS A 56 -0.07 10.39 5.80
CA LYS A 56 1.39 10.37 5.80
C LYS A 56 1.90 10.10 4.39
N VAL A 57 2.77 10.99 3.92
CA VAL A 57 3.48 10.82 2.66
C VAL A 57 4.87 10.27 2.99
N LEU A 58 5.28 9.21 2.30
CA LEU A 58 6.64 8.68 2.40
C LEU A 58 7.67 9.77 2.08
N GLU A 59 8.81 9.73 2.75
CA GLU A 59 9.91 10.62 2.46
C GLU A 59 10.35 10.48 1.00
N GLN A 60 10.41 11.61 0.28
CA GLN A 60 10.76 11.67 -1.14
C GLN A 60 12.27 11.58 -1.34
N SER A 61 12.87 10.46 -0.93
CA SER A 61 14.29 10.19 -1.15
C SER A 61 14.61 9.98 -2.63
N ASN A 62 15.87 10.22 -3.03
CA ASN A 62 16.33 9.94 -4.40
C ASN A 62 16.05 8.49 -4.82
N GLN A 63 16.12 7.56 -3.87
CA GLN A 63 15.85 6.15 -4.12
C GLN A 63 14.37 5.86 -4.41
N LEU A 64 13.47 6.48 -3.66
CA LEU A 64 12.03 6.37 -3.92
C LEU A 64 11.68 6.99 -5.27
N LEU A 65 12.20 8.19 -5.57
CA LEU A 65 11.96 8.88 -6.84
C LEU A 65 12.46 8.07 -8.05
N ALA A 66 13.65 7.46 -7.95
CA ALA A 66 14.17 6.58 -8.99
C ALA A 66 13.27 5.35 -9.21
N ALA A 67 12.85 4.67 -8.14
CA ALA A 67 11.94 3.53 -8.24
C ALA A 67 10.57 3.92 -8.83
N MET A 68 10.02 5.05 -8.40
CA MET A 68 8.78 5.62 -8.93
C MET A 68 8.89 5.95 -10.42
N THR A 69 10.06 6.41 -10.87
CA THR A 69 10.33 6.68 -12.30
C THR A 69 10.29 5.39 -13.12
N VAL A 70 10.87 4.30 -12.60
CA VAL A 70 10.86 2.99 -13.29
C VAL A 70 9.45 2.44 -13.40
N ILE A 71 8.68 2.36 -12.31
CA ILE A 71 7.33 1.77 -12.35
C ILE A 71 6.32 2.59 -13.17
N ARG A 72 6.60 3.89 -13.40
CA ARG A 72 5.74 4.77 -14.21
C ARG A 72 6.15 4.83 -15.69
N ASN A 73 7.34 4.38 -16.03
CA ASN A 73 7.79 4.37 -17.41
C ASN A 73 7.07 3.24 -18.16
N ALA A 74 6.26 3.62 -19.17
CA ALA A 74 5.51 2.67 -20.00
C ALA A 74 6.38 1.69 -20.79
N LYS A 75 7.68 1.98 -20.93
CA LYS A 75 8.66 1.10 -21.60
C LYS A 75 9.35 0.12 -20.65
N THR A 76 9.13 0.23 -19.35
CA THR A 76 9.71 -0.69 -18.36
C THR A 76 9.19 -2.10 -18.61
N ASP A 77 10.08 -3.08 -18.62
CA ASP A 77 9.67 -4.46 -18.78
C ASP A 77 8.97 -5.00 -17.52
N ARG A 78 8.45 -6.22 -17.62
CA ARG A 78 7.67 -6.82 -16.54
C ARG A 78 8.52 -7.11 -15.30
N GLU A 79 9.75 -7.57 -15.50
CA GLU A 79 10.61 -8.05 -14.41
C GLU A 79 11.06 -6.87 -13.56
N ASP A 80 11.52 -5.80 -14.22
CA ASP A 80 11.86 -4.55 -13.56
C ASP A 80 10.63 -3.93 -12.87
N PHE A 81 9.47 -3.92 -13.52
CA PHE A 81 8.25 -3.38 -12.90
C PHE A 81 7.94 -4.07 -11.57
N ILE A 82 7.94 -5.41 -11.54
CA ILE A 82 7.66 -6.18 -10.34
C ILE A 82 8.72 -5.91 -9.27
N PHE A 83 10.00 -5.97 -9.64
CA PHE A 83 11.11 -5.74 -8.72
C PHE A 83 11.04 -4.36 -8.03
N TYR A 84 10.81 -3.29 -8.80
CA TYR A 84 10.72 -1.95 -8.23
C TYR A 84 9.40 -1.70 -7.50
N ALA A 85 8.29 -2.31 -7.93
CA ALA A 85 7.02 -2.23 -7.22
C ALA A 85 7.12 -2.88 -5.83
N ASP A 86 7.67 -4.09 -5.74
CA ASP A 86 7.86 -4.80 -4.48
C ASP A 86 8.77 -4.01 -3.52
N ARG A 87 9.81 -3.37 -4.07
CA ARG A 87 10.69 -2.48 -3.28
C ARG A 87 9.96 -1.28 -2.71
N ILE A 88 9.07 -0.65 -3.49
CA ILE A 88 8.25 0.47 -3.02
C ILE A 88 7.23 0.00 -1.97
N ILE A 89 6.59 -1.14 -2.20
CA ILE A 89 5.65 -1.77 -1.25
C ILE A 89 6.35 -2.02 0.08
N ARG A 90 7.59 -2.54 0.08
CA ARG A 90 8.34 -2.76 1.31
C ARG A 90 8.56 -1.45 2.09
N MET A 91 8.99 -0.38 1.41
CA MET A 91 9.15 0.93 2.05
C MET A 91 7.82 1.45 2.62
N LEU A 92 6.71 1.26 1.90
CA LEU A 92 5.39 1.69 2.35
C LEU A 92 4.89 0.89 3.55
N VAL A 93 5.09 -0.43 3.55
CA VAL A 93 4.68 -1.31 4.65
C VAL A 93 5.45 -0.97 5.92
N GLU A 94 6.77 -0.78 5.85
CA GLU A 94 7.56 -0.43 7.04
C GLU A 94 7.10 0.91 7.65
N GLU A 95 6.77 1.90 6.83
CA GLU A 95 6.19 3.16 7.33
C GLU A 95 4.78 2.94 7.90
N ALA A 96 3.95 2.11 7.27
CA ALA A 96 2.61 1.80 7.76
C ALA A 96 2.64 1.12 9.15
N LEU A 97 3.65 0.28 9.40
CA LEU A 97 3.84 -0.39 10.70
C LEU A 97 4.22 0.58 11.82
N ALA A 98 4.72 1.78 11.51
CA ALA A 98 5.00 2.81 12.50
C ALA A 98 3.73 3.40 13.14
N PHE A 99 2.54 3.21 12.52
CA PHE A 99 1.25 3.63 13.09
C PHE A 99 0.68 2.63 14.11
N LEU A 100 1.33 1.48 14.30
CA LEU A 100 0.90 0.50 15.28
C LEU A 100 1.16 0.99 16.71
N PRO A 101 0.40 0.51 17.71
CA PRO A 101 0.64 0.87 19.10
C PRO A 101 1.92 0.19 19.62
N PHE A 102 2.81 0.98 20.23
CA PHE A 102 4.05 0.52 20.86
C PHE A 102 4.03 0.76 22.36
N VAL A 103 4.71 -0.10 23.12
CA VAL A 103 4.98 0.09 24.56
C VAL A 103 6.46 0.08 24.83
N GLU A 104 6.87 0.80 25.87
CA GLU A 104 8.24 0.78 26.35
C GLU A 104 8.65 -0.63 26.75
N LYS A 105 9.84 -1.02 26.32
CA LYS A 105 10.44 -2.30 26.66
C LYS A 105 11.91 -2.12 26.96
N THR A 106 12.27 -2.45 28.18
CA THR A 106 13.67 -2.51 28.62
C THR A 106 14.19 -3.92 28.44
N VAL A 107 15.38 -4.05 27.85
CA VAL A 107 16.09 -5.33 27.70
C VAL A 107 17.53 -5.20 28.18
N GLU A 108 18.12 -6.30 28.60
CA GLU A 108 19.55 -6.40 28.85
C GLU A 108 20.25 -6.85 27.56
N THR A 109 21.32 -6.16 27.17
CA THR A 109 22.11 -6.54 26.01
C THR A 109 23.08 -7.65 26.36
N ASN A 110 23.58 -8.37 25.35
CA ASN A 110 24.63 -9.37 25.56
C ASN A 110 25.94 -8.78 26.16
N ALA A 111 26.10 -7.45 26.12
CA ALA A 111 27.21 -6.74 26.73
C ALA A 111 26.96 -6.36 28.20
N GLY A 112 25.83 -6.76 28.80
CA GLY A 112 25.45 -6.46 30.18
C GLY A 112 24.95 -5.04 30.41
N SER A 113 24.70 -4.27 29.35
CA SER A 113 24.11 -2.92 29.44
C SER A 113 22.60 -2.95 29.27
N THR A 114 21.90 -2.00 29.89
CA THR A 114 20.46 -1.82 29.73
C THR A 114 20.15 -1.04 28.45
N TYR A 115 19.23 -1.55 27.63
CA TYR A 115 18.68 -0.87 26.46
C TYR A 115 17.21 -0.53 26.66
N PHE A 116 16.86 0.74 26.44
CA PHE A 116 15.49 1.25 26.51
C PHE A 116 14.95 1.35 25.08
N GLY A 117 13.99 0.50 24.74
CA GLY A 117 13.40 0.45 23.41
C GLY A 117 11.88 0.37 23.44
N LEU A 118 11.31 -0.03 22.31
CA LEU A 118 9.88 -0.20 22.11
C LEU A 118 9.56 -1.62 21.66
N ALA A 119 8.38 -2.10 22.01
CA ALA A 119 7.80 -3.34 21.48
C ALA A 119 6.41 -3.05 20.89
N PRO A 120 6.09 -3.60 19.69
CA PRO A 120 4.75 -3.49 19.15
C PRO A 120 3.77 -4.24 20.05
N THR A 121 2.55 -3.71 20.14
CA THR A 121 1.46 -4.30 20.92
C THR A 121 0.24 -4.57 20.05
N GLY A 122 -0.68 -5.38 20.59
CA GLY A 122 -1.88 -5.76 19.86
C GLY A 122 -1.63 -6.83 18.80
N LYS A 123 -2.69 -7.09 18.03
CA LYS A 123 -2.69 -8.09 16.95
C LYS A 123 -2.96 -7.36 15.65
N ILE A 124 -2.14 -7.64 14.64
CA ILE A 124 -2.30 -7.04 13.31
C ILE A 124 -2.92 -8.05 12.31
N CYS A 125 -3.58 -7.52 11.29
CA CYS A 125 -3.88 -8.26 10.07
C CYS A 125 -3.85 -7.33 8.86
N GLY A 126 -3.48 -7.87 7.70
CA GLY A 126 -3.67 -7.19 6.43
C GLY A 126 -5.03 -7.52 5.84
N VAL A 127 -5.67 -6.57 5.18
CA VAL A 127 -6.88 -6.81 4.38
C VAL A 127 -6.64 -6.26 2.98
N SER A 128 -6.57 -7.15 1.98
CA SER A 128 -6.35 -6.74 0.60
C SER A 128 -7.64 -6.47 -0.14
N ILE A 129 -7.71 -5.32 -0.82
CA ILE A 129 -8.76 -5.03 -1.79
C ILE A 129 -8.37 -5.73 -3.10
N MET A 130 -9.12 -6.77 -3.44
CA MET A 130 -8.84 -7.57 -4.62
C MET A 130 -9.10 -6.76 -5.90
N ARG A 131 -8.26 -6.91 -6.92
CA ARG A 131 -7.07 -7.79 -6.99
C ARG A 131 -5.76 -7.04 -6.76
N ALA A 132 -5.74 -5.73 -6.96
CA ALA A 132 -4.52 -4.94 -6.91
C ALA A 132 -3.85 -4.96 -5.52
N GLY A 133 -4.64 -4.96 -4.44
CA GLY A 133 -4.14 -5.07 -3.07
C GLY A 133 -3.41 -6.37 -2.76
N GLU A 134 -3.63 -7.44 -3.52
CA GLU A 134 -2.95 -8.73 -3.32
C GLU A 134 -1.45 -8.62 -3.60
N ALA A 135 -1.05 -7.67 -4.44
CA ALA A 135 0.36 -7.37 -4.72
C ALA A 135 1.16 -6.99 -3.48
N MET A 136 0.48 -6.41 -2.48
CA MET A 136 1.12 -5.92 -1.26
C MET A 136 1.21 -7.00 -0.17
N GLU A 137 0.52 -8.13 -0.32
CA GLU A 137 0.48 -9.19 0.69
C GLU A 137 1.86 -9.79 0.94
N GLN A 138 2.67 -9.94 -0.11
CA GLN A 138 4.03 -10.47 0.02
C GLN A 138 4.91 -9.52 0.86
N GLY A 139 4.93 -8.23 0.52
CA GLY A 139 5.68 -7.24 1.29
C GLY A 139 5.28 -7.21 2.77
N LEU A 140 3.98 -7.33 3.06
CA LEU A 140 3.49 -7.41 4.44
C LEU A 140 3.94 -8.68 5.17
N ARG A 141 3.90 -9.85 4.51
CA ARG A 141 4.35 -11.12 5.11
C ARG A 141 5.85 -11.14 5.39
N GLU A 142 6.64 -10.47 4.55
CA GLU A 142 8.09 -10.39 4.74
C GLU A 142 8.50 -9.39 5.83
N SER A 143 7.64 -8.41 6.16
CA SER A 143 7.84 -7.51 7.31
C SER A 143 7.26 -8.08 8.61
N CYS A 144 6.16 -8.84 8.54
CA CYS A 144 5.41 -9.33 9.70
C CYS A 144 5.20 -10.84 9.63
N ASN A 145 5.99 -11.59 10.41
CA ASN A 145 5.85 -13.03 10.48
C ASN A 145 4.49 -13.45 11.06
N GLY A 146 3.79 -14.38 10.40
CA GLY A 146 2.51 -14.92 10.87
C GLY A 146 1.31 -13.97 10.76
N VAL A 147 1.43 -12.86 10.02
CA VAL A 147 0.31 -11.93 9.78
C VAL A 147 -0.87 -12.63 9.10
N ARG A 148 -2.07 -12.41 9.64
CA ARG A 148 -3.32 -12.89 9.02
C ARG A 148 -3.71 -11.96 7.87
N ILE A 149 -4.19 -12.54 6.78
CA ILE A 149 -4.64 -11.80 5.60
C ILE A 149 -6.13 -12.07 5.38
N GLY A 150 -6.92 -10.99 5.38
CA GLY A 150 -8.29 -10.97 4.88
C GLY A 150 -8.33 -10.46 3.44
N LYS A 151 -9.42 -10.78 2.72
CA LYS A 151 -9.63 -10.36 1.33
C LYS A 151 -11.02 -9.79 1.15
N ILE A 152 -11.12 -8.67 0.42
CA ILE A 152 -12.38 -8.04 0.04
C ILE A 152 -12.37 -7.83 -1.47
N LEU A 153 -13.41 -8.29 -2.18
CA LEU A 153 -13.63 -7.99 -3.59
C LEU A 153 -14.73 -6.94 -3.73
N ILE A 154 -14.34 -5.78 -4.27
CA ILE A 154 -15.26 -4.69 -4.60
C ILE A 154 -15.21 -4.46 -6.09
N GLN A 155 -16.37 -4.47 -6.73
CA GLN A 155 -16.50 -4.12 -8.14
C GLN A 155 -17.61 -3.10 -8.31
N ARG A 156 -17.56 -2.37 -9.41
CA ARG A 156 -18.65 -1.45 -9.78
C ARG A 156 -19.80 -2.26 -10.36
N ASP A 157 -20.99 -1.97 -9.89
CA ASP A 157 -22.21 -2.47 -10.52
C ASP A 157 -22.37 -1.82 -11.91
N GLU A 158 -22.61 -2.62 -12.94
CA GLU A 158 -22.65 -2.15 -14.34
C GLU A 158 -23.82 -1.19 -14.62
N ALA A 159 -24.91 -1.29 -13.85
CA ALA A 159 -26.10 -0.45 -14.04
C ALA A 159 -26.02 0.87 -13.26
N THR A 160 -25.45 0.84 -12.05
CA THR A 160 -25.44 2.02 -11.15
C THR A 160 -24.08 2.71 -11.04
N ALA A 161 -23.01 2.08 -11.54
CA ALA A 161 -21.61 2.47 -11.35
C ALA A 161 -21.16 2.58 -9.87
N LEU A 162 -21.99 2.13 -8.91
CA LEU A 162 -21.68 2.17 -7.49
C LEU A 162 -20.81 0.98 -7.06
N PRO A 163 -19.90 1.16 -6.09
CA PRO A 163 -19.08 0.08 -5.55
C PRO A 163 -19.94 -0.89 -4.73
N LYS A 164 -19.96 -2.16 -5.16
CA LYS A 164 -20.68 -3.25 -4.51
C LYS A 164 -19.70 -4.28 -3.96
N LEU A 165 -19.99 -4.82 -2.78
CA LEU A 165 -19.24 -5.92 -2.19
C LEU A 165 -19.66 -7.24 -2.87
N PHE A 166 -18.69 -7.95 -3.45
CA PHE A 166 -18.91 -9.25 -4.09
C PHE A 166 -18.40 -10.41 -3.23
N TYR A 167 -17.32 -10.19 -2.48
CA TYR A 167 -16.71 -11.21 -1.65
C TYR A 167 -16.02 -10.58 -0.45
N SER A 168 -16.15 -11.19 0.72
CA SER A 168 -15.41 -10.84 1.92
C SER A 168 -15.01 -12.11 2.66
N LYS A 169 -13.72 -12.23 2.97
CA LYS A 169 -13.19 -13.27 3.85
C LYS A 169 -12.18 -12.64 4.79
N LEU A 170 -12.65 -12.28 5.97
CA LEU A 170 -11.85 -11.64 7.02
C LEU A 170 -11.46 -12.67 8.09
N PRO A 171 -10.37 -12.44 8.85
CA PRO A 171 -10.10 -13.21 10.06
C PRO A 171 -11.29 -13.15 11.02
N PRO A 172 -11.62 -14.26 11.72
CA PRO A 172 -12.78 -14.29 12.62
C PRO A 172 -12.64 -13.32 13.81
N ASP A 173 -11.42 -12.91 14.15
CA ASP A 173 -11.09 -11.98 15.23
C ASP A 173 -10.73 -10.57 14.73
N VAL A 174 -11.12 -10.20 13.50
CA VAL A 174 -10.77 -8.91 12.85
C VAL A 174 -11.17 -7.68 13.70
N ALA A 175 -12.29 -7.73 14.40
CA ALA A 175 -12.77 -6.64 15.26
C ALA A 175 -11.79 -6.24 16.37
N SER A 176 -10.92 -7.18 16.79
CA SER A 176 -9.93 -6.98 17.87
C SER A 176 -8.51 -6.71 17.36
N ARG A 177 -8.35 -6.44 16.06
CA ARG A 177 -7.06 -6.27 15.39
C ARG A 177 -6.90 -4.87 14.80
N THR A 178 -5.66 -4.42 14.71
CA THR A 178 -5.28 -3.32 13.83
C THR A 178 -5.22 -3.85 12.40
N VAL A 179 -5.93 -3.18 11.49
CA VAL A 179 -6.10 -3.60 10.10
C VAL A 179 -5.25 -2.71 9.21
N LEU A 180 -4.33 -3.30 8.47
CA LEU A 180 -3.65 -2.64 7.36
C LEU A 180 -4.47 -2.88 6.08
N LEU A 181 -5.15 -1.86 5.57
CA LEU A 181 -5.94 -1.95 4.35
C LEU A 181 -5.04 -1.75 3.13
N LEU A 182 -4.94 -2.77 2.28
CA LEU A 182 -3.97 -2.80 1.19
C LEU A 182 -4.66 -2.51 -0.16
N ASP A 183 -4.30 -1.37 -0.76
CA ASP A 183 -4.66 -1.01 -2.13
C ASP A 183 -3.56 -0.09 -2.72
N PRO A 184 -2.87 -0.48 -3.80
CA PRO A 184 -1.79 0.33 -4.37
C PRO A 184 -2.30 1.61 -5.06
N MET A 185 -3.61 1.71 -5.36
CA MET A 185 -4.15 2.85 -6.12
C MET A 185 -5.38 3.46 -5.45
N LEU A 186 -5.25 4.70 -4.98
CA LEU A 186 -6.38 5.47 -4.49
C LEU A 186 -6.83 6.48 -5.54
N ALA A 187 -7.86 6.08 -6.29
CA ALA A 187 -8.40 6.88 -7.38
C ALA A 187 -9.51 7.84 -6.94
N THR A 188 -10.75 7.37 -7.04
CA THR A 188 -11.95 8.10 -6.58
C THR A 188 -12.25 7.83 -5.10
N GLY A 189 -11.49 6.94 -4.45
CA GLY A 189 -11.71 6.50 -3.08
C GLY A 189 -12.91 5.55 -2.88
N GLY A 190 -13.76 5.35 -3.88
CA GLY A 190 -15.00 4.55 -3.71
C GLY A 190 -14.77 3.11 -3.22
N SER A 191 -13.74 2.43 -3.72
CA SER A 191 -13.38 1.08 -3.25
C SER A 191 -12.86 1.10 -1.81
N ALA A 192 -11.98 2.05 -1.48
CA ALA A 192 -11.43 2.19 -0.13
C ALA A 192 -12.53 2.52 0.89
N ILE A 193 -13.42 3.48 0.59
CA ILE A 193 -14.56 3.84 1.44
C ILE A 193 -15.46 2.63 1.66
N LYS A 194 -15.77 1.86 0.61
CA LYS A 194 -16.60 0.67 0.73
C LYS A 194 -15.90 -0.43 1.54
N ALA A 195 -14.59 -0.60 1.40
CA ALA A 195 -13.82 -1.54 2.20
C ALA A 195 -13.78 -1.14 3.69
N VAL A 196 -13.57 0.14 4.00
CA VAL A 196 -13.66 0.68 5.36
C VAL A 196 -15.05 0.42 5.94
N GLN A 197 -16.12 0.71 5.19
CA GLN A 197 -17.49 0.42 5.65
C GLN A 197 -17.68 -1.05 5.99
N VAL A 198 -17.16 -1.97 5.16
CA VAL A 198 -17.23 -3.41 5.45
C VAL A 198 -16.49 -3.76 6.74
N LEU A 199 -15.34 -3.15 7.01
CA LEU A 199 -14.59 -3.37 8.26
C LEU A 199 -15.36 -2.85 9.48
N LEU A 200 -15.95 -1.65 9.37
CA LEU A 200 -16.81 -1.08 10.42
C LEU A 200 -18.03 -1.97 10.70
N ASP A 201 -18.68 -2.48 9.64
CA ASP A 201 -19.81 -3.42 9.75
C ASP A 201 -19.41 -4.73 10.45
N HIS A 202 -18.13 -5.10 10.41
CA HIS A 202 -17.57 -6.26 11.12
C HIS A 202 -17.00 -5.91 12.52
N GLY A 203 -17.26 -4.70 13.02
CA GLY A 203 -16.90 -4.27 14.37
C GLY A 203 -15.45 -3.81 14.53
N VAL A 204 -14.73 -3.55 13.44
CA VAL A 204 -13.42 -2.90 13.52
C VAL A 204 -13.62 -1.44 13.91
N VAL A 205 -12.83 -0.95 14.88
CA VAL A 205 -12.84 0.47 15.25
C VAL A 205 -12.11 1.28 14.19
N GLU A 206 -12.67 2.43 13.78
CA GLU A 206 -12.11 3.26 12.70
C GLU A 206 -10.64 3.65 12.94
N GLU A 207 -10.27 4.00 14.17
CA GLU A 207 -8.89 4.35 14.56
C GLU A 207 -7.88 3.20 14.43
N ASN A 208 -8.37 1.96 14.33
CA ASN A 208 -7.55 0.77 14.14
C ASN A 208 -7.38 0.39 12.66
N ILE A 209 -7.87 1.22 11.72
CA ILE A 209 -7.68 1.02 10.28
C ILE A 209 -6.58 1.96 9.79
N VAL A 210 -5.55 1.37 9.19
CA VAL A 210 -4.40 2.06 8.60
C VAL A 210 -4.38 1.81 7.09
#